data_AF-A0A356GRW6-F1
#
_entry.id   AF-A0A356GRW6-F1
#
_cell.length_a   1.000
_cell.length_b   1.000
_cell.length_c   1.000
_cell.angle_alpha   90.00
_cell.angle_beta   90.00
_cell.angle_gamma   90.00
#
_symmetry.space_group_name_H-M   'P 1'
#
loop_
_entity.id
_entity.type
_entity.pdbx_description
1 polymer ?
#
loop_
_entity_poly.entity_id
_entity_poly.type
_entity_poly.pdbx_seq_one_letter_code
_entity_poly.pdbx_strand_id
1 'polypeptide(L)'
;MKKLLAPLALALLIAACGLLPRKAVVPPKAPPPAAAPTAPPPSAGSIADNAYANGAAALEEGRPGRALDLFAEAWKEVPGHPGVGQNFAGALERLKKQGDEAEQQGKPEEAGRAWSASLSYLSHPAAKGKVLPFTRADLQGSIDRLSKTLMDKGLMEYREGRFESAISWWQKILAYDPSNEEAVKSVRTATTQLENLKKIPPKK
;
A
#
# COMPACT_ATOMS: atom_id res chain seq x y z
N MET A 1 -26.97 56.58 -25.55
CA MET A 1 -27.57 57.89 -25.18
C MET A 1 -26.75 58.47 -24.03
N LYS A 2 -26.08 59.60 -24.28
CA LYS A 2 -25.39 60.44 -23.27
C LYS A 2 -26.41 61.39 -22.64
N LYS A 3 -26.25 61.70 -21.34
CA LYS A 3 -26.35 63.01 -20.65
C LYS A 3 -26.61 62.73 -19.15
N LEU A 4 -25.64 62.94 -18.25
CA LEU A 4 -25.30 64.21 -17.56
C LEU A 4 -26.52 64.91 -16.92
N LEU A 5 -26.50 65.07 -15.59
CA LEU A 5 -26.48 66.37 -14.89
C LEU A 5 -26.42 66.18 -13.35
N ALA A 6 -25.37 66.73 -12.74
CA ALA A 6 -25.33 67.21 -11.35
C ALA A 6 -25.87 68.66 -11.32
N PRO A 7 -25.75 69.51 -10.27
CA PRO A 7 -25.29 69.35 -8.88
C PRO A 7 -26.17 70.09 -7.82
N LEU A 8 -25.84 70.00 -6.53
CA LEU A 8 -25.92 71.18 -5.64
C LEU A 8 -24.93 71.05 -4.47
N ALA A 9 -24.11 72.07 -4.31
CA ALA A 9 -23.09 72.24 -3.29
C ALA A 9 -23.64 73.01 -2.08
N LEU A 10 -23.08 72.85 -0.88
CA LEU A 10 -22.77 73.99 -0.02
C LEU A 10 -21.69 73.72 1.05
N ALA A 11 -20.77 74.68 1.10
CA ALA A 11 -19.68 75.06 2.01
C ALA A 11 -19.65 74.45 3.45
N LEU A 12 -18.50 73.93 3.91
CA LEU A 12 -17.27 74.60 4.41
C LEU A 12 -17.38 75.10 5.87
N LEU A 13 -16.60 74.53 6.78
CA LEU A 13 -15.98 75.27 7.88
C LEU A 13 -14.76 74.52 8.44
N ILE A 14 -13.69 75.28 8.57
CA ILE A 14 -12.32 74.91 8.93
C ILE A 14 -12.23 74.92 10.46
N ALA A 15 -11.58 73.92 11.05
CA ALA A 15 -11.02 74.01 12.38
C ALA A 15 -9.66 73.31 12.40
N ALA A 16 -8.60 74.10 12.31
CA ALA A 16 -7.23 73.68 12.61
C ALA A 16 -7.08 73.58 14.12
N CYS A 17 -6.67 72.41 14.62
CA CYS A 17 -6.16 72.27 15.98
C CYS A 17 -4.98 71.29 15.97
N GLY A 18 -3.89 71.70 16.62
CA GLY A 18 -2.54 71.23 16.37
C GLY A 18 -2.23 69.77 16.69
N LEU A 19 -1.29 69.22 15.91
CA LEU A 19 -0.55 68.01 16.26
C LEU A 19 0.40 68.30 17.42
N LEU A 20 0.26 67.54 18.51
CA LEU A 20 1.37 67.21 19.40
C LEU A 20 1.76 65.75 19.12
N PRO A 21 3.07 65.42 18.98
CA PRO A 21 3.48 64.03 18.85
C PRO A 21 3.32 63.33 20.20
N ARG A 22 2.29 62.48 20.30
CA ARG A 22 2.11 61.58 21.45
C ARG A 22 3.22 60.52 21.37
N LYS A 23 4.16 60.53 22.34
CA LYS A 23 5.13 59.44 22.51
C LYS A 23 4.36 58.11 22.55
N ALA A 24 4.69 57.21 21.62
CA ALA A 24 4.14 55.86 21.60
C ALA A 24 4.60 55.13 22.87
N VAL A 25 3.69 54.94 23.81
CA VAL A 25 3.86 53.93 24.87
C VAL A 25 3.59 52.59 24.18
N VAL A 26 4.66 51.83 23.95
CA VAL A 26 4.55 50.45 23.47
C VAL A 26 3.92 49.64 24.61
N PRO A 27 2.74 49.04 24.44
CA PRO A 27 2.17 48.20 25.47
C PRO A 27 3.09 46.99 25.71
N PRO A 28 3.23 46.50 26.95
CA PRO A 28 4.04 45.31 27.21
C PRO A 28 3.50 44.15 26.36
N LYS A 29 4.42 43.49 25.65
CA LYS A 29 4.14 42.32 24.82
C LYS A 29 3.39 41.31 25.68
N ALA A 30 2.16 40.95 25.27
CA ALA A 30 1.40 39.90 25.93
C ALA A 30 2.27 38.63 26.03
N PRO A 31 2.26 37.92 27.18
CA PRO A 31 2.94 36.65 27.27
C PRO A 31 2.43 35.73 26.14
N PRO A 32 3.30 34.91 25.53
CA PRO A 32 2.85 33.96 24.51
C PRO A 32 1.71 33.11 25.09
N PRO A 33 0.67 32.79 24.29
CA PRO A 33 -0.39 31.91 24.76
C PRO A 33 0.24 30.63 25.29
N ALA A 34 -0.17 30.22 26.50
CA ALA A 34 0.26 28.96 27.08
C ALA A 34 0.06 27.86 26.02
N ALA A 35 1.08 27.04 25.81
CA ALA A 35 0.99 25.91 24.89
C ALA A 35 -0.28 25.11 25.23
N ALA A 36 -1.15 24.91 24.23
CA ALA A 36 -2.34 24.09 24.41
C ALA A 36 -1.92 22.73 25.01
N PRO A 37 -2.68 22.17 25.98
CA PRO A 37 -2.33 20.88 26.55
C PRO A 37 -2.20 19.86 25.43
N THR A 38 -1.03 19.24 25.30
CA THR A 38 -0.81 18.15 24.36
C THR A 38 -1.78 17.04 24.71
N ALA A 39 -2.61 16.61 23.75
CA ALA A 39 -3.56 15.53 23.98
C ALA A 39 -2.85 14.29 24.55
N PRO A 40 -3.48 13.54 25.47
CA PRO A 40 -2.91 12.31 25.97
C PRO A 40 -2.70 11.31 24.82
N PRO A 41 -1.71 10.41 24.93
CA PRO A 41 -1.49 9.39 23.92
C PRO A 41 -2.78 8.55 23.70
N PRO A 42 -3.02 8.09 22.47
CA PRO A 42 -4.20 7.30 22.15
C PRO A 42 -4.22 6.00 22.97
N SER A 43 -5.42 5.56 23.39
CA SER A 43 -5.63 4.29 24.08
C SER A 43 -5.56 3.12 23.08
N ALA A 44 -5.25 1.90 23.55
CA ALA A 44 -5.26 0.70 22.73
C ALA A 44 -6.59 0.51 21.96
N GLY A 45 -7.72 0.80 22.60
CA GLY A 45 -9.04 0.79 21.95
C GLY A 45 -9.11 1.79 20.79
N SER A 46 -8.70 3.04 21.00
CA SER A 46 -8.71 4.06 19.93
C SER A 46 -7.73 3.73 18.79
N ILE A 47 -6.61 3.07 19.08
CA ILE A 47 -5.66 2.59 18.04
C ILE A 47 -6.33 1.48 17.23
N ALA A 48 -6.96 0.51 17.89
CA ALA A 48 -7.67 -0.58 17.22
C ALA A 48 -8.83 -0.08 16.35
N ASP A 49 -9.62 0.87 16.84
CA ASP A 49 -10.73 1.45 16.09
C ASP A 49 -10.25 2.21 14.85
N ASN A 50 -9.17 2.98 14.98
CA ASN A 50 -8.56 3.69 13.84
C ASN A 50 -7.98 2.70 12.82
N ALA A 51 -7.27 1.67 13.27
CA ALA A 51 -6.74 0.63 12.40
C ALA A 51 -7.86 -0.11 11.67
N TYR A 52 -8.94 -0.49 12.37
CA TYR A 52 -10.12 -1.10 11.77
C TYR A 52 -10.77 -0.18 10.72
N ALA A 53 -11.01 1.10 11.05
CA ALA A 53 -11.61 2.06 10.13
C ALA A 53 -10.78 2.24 8.86
N ASN A 54 -9.46 2.37 9.00
CA ASN A 54 -8.54 2.44 7.86
C ASN A 54 -8.56 1.13 7.05
N GLY A 55 -8.66 -0.03 7.70
CA GLY A 55 -8.75 -1.33 7.04
C GLY A 55 -10.03 -1.46 6.22
N ALA A 56 -11.16 -0.98 6.76
CA ALA A 56 -12.43 -0.92 6.04
C ALA A 56 -12.34 0.00 4.82
N ALA A 57 -11.76 1.20 4.97
CA ALA A 57 -11.52 2.10 3.84
C ALA A 57 -10.62 1.45 2.76
N ALA A 58 -9.57 0.74 3.16
CA ALA A 58 -8.71 0.02 2.22
C ALA A 58 -9.46 -1.08 1.43
N LEU A 59 -10.47 -1.73 2.01
CA LEU A 59 -11.33 -2.67 1.28
C LEU A 59 -12.20 -1.99 0.23
N GLU A 60 -12.81 -0.87 0.57
CA GLU A 60 -13.62 -0.08 -0.37
C GLU A 60 -12.78 0.44 -1.54
N GLU A 61 -11.51 0.74 -1.28
CA GLU A 61 -10.53 1.11 -2.32
C GLU A 61 -9.99 -0.09 -3.12
N GLY A 62 -10.47 -1.31 -2.87
CA GLY A 62 -10.02 -2.51 -3.60
C GLY A 62 -8.60 -2.97 -3.23
N ARG A 63 -8.12 -2.66 -2.02
CA ARG A 63 -6.79 -3.04 -1.51
C ARG A 63 -6.88 -4.06 -0.37
N PRO A 64 -7.32 -5.30 -0.63
CA PRO A 64 -7.58 -6.28 0.40
C PRO A 64 -6.34 -6.71 1.19
N GLY A 65 -5.14 -6.73 0.58
CA GLY A 65 -3.89 -6.97 1.31
C GLY A 65 -3.65 -5.92 2.40
N ARG A 66 -3.76 -4.63 2.03
CA ARG A 66 -3.62 -3.51 2.99
C ARG A 66 -4.69 -3.57 4.09
N ALA A 67 -5.91 -3.96 3.72
CA ALA A 67 -6.97 -4.15 4.70
C ALA A 67 -6.64 -5.27 5.69
N LEU A 68 -6.11 -6.41 5.24
CA LEU A 68 -5.69 -7.50 6.13
C LEU A 68 -4.58 -7.07 7.10
N ASP A 69 -3.61 -6.29 6.64
CA ASP A 69 -2.57 -5.73 7.51
C ASP A 69 -3.19 -4.89 8.64
N LEU A 70 -4.12 -3.99 8.29
CA LEU A 70 -4.79 -3.08 9.22
C LEU A 70 -5.74 -3.80 10.18
N PHE A 71 -6.43 -4.82 9.70
CA PHE A 71 -7.27 -5.66 10.55
C PHE A 71 -6.44 -6.52 11.49
N ALA A 72 -5.28 -7.01 11.06
CA ALA A 72 -4.34 -7.72 11.93
C ALA A 72 -3.79 -6.79 13.02
N GLU A 73 -3.50 -5.53 12.68
CA GLU A 73 -3.11 -4.49 13.65
C GLU A 73 -4.23 -4.22 14.67
N ALA A 74 -5.46 -4.00 14.20
CA ALA A 74 -6.62 -3.82 15.09
C ALA A 74 -6.83 -5.01 16.02
N TRP A 75 -6.68 -6.24 15.51
CA TRP A 75 -6.80 -7.46 16.30
C TRP A 75 -5.67 -7.62 17.32
N LYS A 76 -4.46 -7.18 17.00
CA LYS A 76 -3.32 -7.23 17.92
C LYS A 76 -3.56 -6.36 19.15
N GLU A 77 -4.08 -5.15 18.94
CA GLU A 77 -4.39 -4.21 20.01
C GLU A 77 -5.62 -4.65 20.82
N VAL A 78 -6.65 -5.16 20.14
CA VAL A 78 -7.87 -5.69 20.76
C VAL A 78 -8.25 -7.03 20.13
N PRO A 79 -7.81 -8.17 20.72
CA PRO A 79 -8.20 -9.48 20.24
C PRO A 79 -9.72 -9.66 20.29
N GLY A 80 -10.32 -10.03 19.17
CA GLY A 80 -11.78 -10.09 19.05
C GLY A 80 -12.46 -8.74 18.80
N HIS A 81 -11.71 -7.72 18.35
CA HIS A 81 -12.24 -6.41 17.97
C HIS A 81 -13.51 -6.56 17.08
N PRO A 82 -14.61 -5.84 17.40
CA PRO A 82 -15.87 -5.96 16.68
C PRO A 82 -15.72 -5.67 15.18
N GLY A 83 -16.23 -6.57 14.34
CA GLY A 83 -16.22 -6.39 12.89
C GLY A 83 -14.94 -6.85 12.19
N VAL A 84 -13.78 -6.89 12.87
CA VAL A 84 -12.54 -7.41 12.28
C VAL A 84 -12.75 -8.82 11.73
N GLY A 85 -13.30 -9.75 12.50
CA GLY A 85 -13.42 -11.14 12.04
C GLY A 85 -14.23 -11.34 10.76
N GLN A 86 -15.30 -10.56 10.53
CA GLN A 86 -16.09 -10.65 9.29
C GLN A 86 -15.35 -9.98 8.13
N ASN A 87 -14.83 -8.77 8.35
CA ASN A 87 -14.12 -8.02 7.30
C ASN A 87 -12.79 -8.70 6.92
N PHE A 88 -12.14 -9.40 7.85
CA PHE A 88 -10.94 -10.18 7.60
C PHE A 88 -11.21 -11.34 6.63
N ALA A 89 -12.31 -12.08 6.85
CA ALA A 89 -12.71 -13.15 5.93
C ALA A 89 -13.08 -12.60 4.54
N GLY A 90 -13.86 -11.51 4.48
CA GLY A 90 -14.18 -10.86 3.20
C GLY A 90 -12.95 -10.26 2.50
N ALA A 91 -11.93 -9.82 3.24
CA ALA A 91 -10.67 -9.36 2.68
C ALA A 91 -9.85 -10.51 2.09
N LEU A 92 -9.79 -11.65 2.78
CA LEU A 92 -9.17 -12.88 2.29
C LEU A 92 -9.81 -13.36 0.97
N GLU A 93 -11.14 -13.35 0.88
CA GLU A 93 -11.87 -13.70 -0.34
C GLU A 93 -11.54 -12.77 -1.51
N ARG A 94 -11.54 -11.46 -1.26
CA ARG A 94 -11.17 -10.47 -2.28
C ARG A 94 -9.72 -10.62 -2.73
N LEU A 95 -8.79 -10.87 -1.79
CA LEU A 95 -7.37 -11.05 -2.13
C LEU A 95 -7.14 -12.32 -2.96
N LYS A 96 -7.80 -13.43 -2.60
CA LYS A 96 -7.77 -14.66 -3.41
C LYS A 96 -8.30 -14.39 -4.82
N LYS A 97 -9.44 -13.70 -4.94
CA LYS A 97 -10.04 -13.32 -6.23
C LYS A 97 -9.11 -12.45 -7.07
N GLN A 98 -8.42 -11.48 -6.46
CA GLN A 98 -7.40 -10.68 -7.17
C GLN A 98 -6.27 -11.55 -7.72
N GLY A 99 -5.84 -12.58 -6.99
CA GLY A 99 -4.86 -13.54 -7.48
C GLY A 99 -5.35 -14.28 -8.73
N ASP A 100 -6.60 -14.76 -8.70
CA ASP A 100 -7.20 -15.44 -9.86
C ASP A 100 -7.34 -14.51 -11.08
N GLU A 101 -7.76 -13.26 -10.86
CA GLU A 101 -7.90 -12.25 -11.92
C GLU A 101 -6.53 -11.87 -12.51
N ALA A 102 -5.50 -11.75 -11.67
CA ALA A 102 -4.13 -11.50 -12.11
C ALA A 102 -3.59 -12.65 -12.97
N GLU A 103 -3.89 -13.91 -12.61
CA GLU A 103 -3.52 -15.06 -13.44
C GLU A 103 -4.18 -15.00 -14.82
N GLN A 104 -5.49 -14.72 -14.87
CA GLN A 104 -6.24 -14.57 -16.12
C GLN A 104 -5.70 -13.43 -16.99
N GLN A 105 -5.17 -12.38 -16.38
CA GLN A 105 -4.55 -11.24 -17.07
C GLN A 105 -3.09 -11.49 -17.49
N GLY A 106 -2.53 -12.68 -17.21
CA GLY A 106 -1.13 -12.98 -17.53
C GLY A 106 -0.14 -12.23 -16.65
N LYS A 107 -0.52 -11.89 -15.42
CA LYS A 107 0.31 -11.21 -14.41
C LYS A 107 0.73 -12.18 -13.30
N PRO A 108 1.65 -13.12 -13.59
CA PRO A 108 1.96 -14.23 -12.69
C PRO A 108 2.51 -13.78 -11.34
N GLU A 109 3.29 -12.71 -11.30
CA GLU A 109 3.85 -12.21 -10.04
C GLU A 109 2.77 -11.64 -9.11
N GLU A 110 1.79 -10.92 -9.67
CA GLU A 110 0.66 -10.40 -8.90
C GLU A 110 -0.23 -11.55 -8.40
N ALA A 111 -0.47 -12.56 -9.25
CA ALA A 111 -1.23 -13.76 -8.90
C ALA A 111 -0.57 -14.52 -7.72
N GLY A 112 0.71 -14.86 -7.88
CA GLY A 112 1.47 -15.56 -6.85
C GLY A 112 1.53 -14.80 -5.54
N ARG A 113 1.79 -13.48 -5.56
CA ARG A 113 1.81 -12.66 -4.33
C ARG A 113 0.46 -12.67 -3.62
N ALA A 114 -0.63 -12.53 -4.36
CA ALA A 114 -1.97 -12.51 -3.77
C ALA A 114 -2.35 -13.85 -3.13
N TRP A 115 -2.05 -14.98 -3.79
CA TRP A 115 -2.31 -16.30 -3.21
C TRP A 115 -1.39 -16.61 -2.03
N SER A 116 -0.08 -16.32 -2.13
CA SER A 116 0.88 -16.51 -1.03
C SER A 116 0.49 -15.68 0.20
N ALA A 117 0.07 -14.43 0.01
CA ALA A 117 -0.41 -13.58 1.09
C ALA A 117 -1.73 -14.08 1.68
N SER A 118 -2.69 -14.52 0.84
CA SER A 118 -3.93 -15.14 1.33
C SER A 118 -3.62 -16.36 2.19
N LEU A 119 -2.67 -17.20 1.76
CA LEU A 119 -2.26 -18.42 2.44
C LEU A 119 -1.61 -18.13 3.79
N SER A 120 -0.76 -17.10 3.89
CA SER A 120 -0.14 -16.72 5.17
C SER A 120 -1.20 -16.24 6.16
N TYR A 121 -2.17 -15.44 5.71
CA TYR A 121 -3.24 -14.90 6.54
C TYR A 121 -4.27 -15.94 7.01
N LEU A 122 -4.40 -17.10 6.36
CA LEU A 122 -5.27 -18.19 6.85
C LEU A 122 -4.90 -18.68 8.26
N SER A 123 -3.66 -18.51 8.70
CA SER A 123 -3.22 -18.91 10.04
C SER A 123 -3.52 -17.84 11.10
N HIS A 124 -3.97 -16.65 10.70
CA HIS A 124 -4.22 -15.54 11.61
C HIS A 124 -5.44 -15.81 12.50
N PRO A 125 -5.41 -15.48 13.82
CA PRO A 125 -6.52 -15.75 14.73
C PRO A 125 -7.86 -15.15 14.29
N ALA A 126 -7.85 -13.99 13.62
CA ALA A 126 -9.06 -13.35 13.09
C ALA A 126 -9.79 -14.19 12.02
N ALA A 127 -9.09 -15.10 11.33
CA ALA A 127 -9.67 -16.02 10.35
C ALA A 127 -10.24 -17.29 11.01
N LYS A 128 -9.94 -17.57 12.28
CA LYS A 128 -10.33 -18.82 12.95
C LYS A 128 -11.85 -18.92 13.05
N GLY A 129 -12.40 -20.06 12.63
CA GLY A 129 -13.84 -20.34 12.67
C GLY A 129 -14.64 -19.58 11.60
N LYS A 130 -13.99 -18.87 10.68
CA LYS A 130 -14.64 -18.30 9.50
C LYS A 130 -14.74 -19.35 8.41
N VAL A 131 -15.89 -19.39 7.76
CA VAL A 131 -16.14 -20.26 6.60
C VAL A 131 -15.70 -19.50 5.36
N LEU A 132 -14.70 -20.01 4.66
CA LEU A 132 -14.19 -19.44 3.40
C LEU A 132 -14.57 -20.36 2.24
N PRO A 133 -14.85 -19.82 1.05
CA PRO A 133 -15.18 -20.61 -0.15
C PRO A 133 -13.94 -21.25 -0.82
N PHE A 134 -12.81 -21.28 -0.12
CA PHE A 134 -11.56 -21.87 -0.54
C PHE A 134 -10.78 -22.36 0.67
N THR A 135 -9.83 -23.25 0.42
CA THR A 135 -8.99 -23.89 1.43
C THR A 135 -7.52 -23.51 1.26
N ARG A 136 -6.71 -23.86 2.26
CA ARG A 136 -5.25 -23.84 2.16
C ARG A 136 -4.76 -24.64 0.94
N ALA A 137 -5.37 -25.80 0.68
CA ALA A 137 -4.97 -26.67 -0.43
C ALA A 137 -5.25 -26.03 -1.79
N ASP A 138 -6.33 -25.28 -1.93
CA ASP A 138 -6.65 -24.55 -3.18
C ASP A 138 -5.58 -23.50 -3.49
N LEU A 139 -5.18 -22.69 -2.49
CA LEU A 139 -4.13 -21.68 -2.64
C LEU A 139 -2.78 -22.31 -2.95
N GLN A 140 -2.40 -23.36 -2.21
CA GLN A 140 -1.16 -24.08 -2.46
C GLN A 140 -1.14 -24.66 -3.86
N GLY A 141 -2.23 -25.29 -4.31
CA GLY A 141 -2.36 -25.83 -5.65
C GLY A 141 -2.23 -24.77 -6.75
N SER A 142 -2.76 -23.56 -6.54
CA SER A 142 -2.57 -22.45 -7.49
C SER A 142 -1.11 -21.98 -7.54
N ILE A 143 -0.47 -21.81 -6.38
CA ILE A 143 0.95 -21.44 -6.29
C ILE A 143 1.84 -22.50 -6.97
N ASP A 144 1.61 -23.78 -6.69
CA ASP A 144 2.39 -24.89 -7.24
C ASP A 144 2.26 -24.95 -8.77
N ARG A 145 1.04 -24.84 -9.31
CA ARG A 145 0.80 -24.82 -10.76
C ARG A 145 1.46 -23.64 -11.44
N LEU A 146 1.39 -22.45 -10.82
CA LEU A 146 2.01 -21.25 -11.33
C LEU A 146 3.55 -21.38 -11.34
N SER A 147 4.14 -21.76 -10.22
CA SER A 147 5.59 -21.96 -10.07
C SER A 147 6.11 -22.98 -11.07
N LYS A 148 5.40 -24.11 -11.25
CA LYS A 148 5.75 -25.12 -12.25
C LYS A 148 5.75 -24.53 -13.66
N THR A 149 4.70 -23.80 -14.04
CA THR A 149 4.60 -23.17 -15.36
C THR A 149 5.73 -22.18 -15.62
N LEU A 150 6.10 -21.38 -14.62
CA LEU A 150 7.21 -20.43 -14.72
C LEU A 150 8.57 -21.14 -14.78
N MET A 151 8.76 -22.22 -14.02
CA MET A 151 9.97 -23.05 -14.10
C MET A 151 10.15 -23.64 -15.50
N ASP A 152 9.08 -24.23 -16.06
CA ASP A 152 9.11 -24.84 -17.39
C ASP A 152 9.45 -23.81 -18.48
N LYS A 153 8.89 -22.60 -18.40
CA LYS A 153 9.22 -21.48 -19.30
C LYS A 153 10.69 -21.08 -19.17
N GLY A 154 11.20 -20.88 -17.96
CA GLY A 154 12.60 -20.54 -17.77
C GLY A 154 13.54 -21.64 -18.25
N LEU A 155 13.18 -22.91 -18.07
CA LEU A 155 13.95 -24.05 -18.57
C LEU A 155 13.99 -24.12 -20.10
N MET A 156 12.88 -23.77 -20.77
CA MET A 156 12.83 -23.67 -22.23
C MET A 156 13.81 -22.60 -22.74
N GLU A 157 13.71 -21.38 -22.22
CA GLU A 157 14.61 -20.26 -22.56
C GLU A 157 16.08 -20.63 -22.30
N TYR A 158 16.35 -21.28 -21.16
CA TYR A 158 17.68 -21.72 -20.77
C TYR A 158 18.28 -22.72 -21.77
N ARG A 159 17.49 -23.70 -22.22
CA ARG A 159 17.92 -24.70 -23.23
C ARG A 159 18.25 -24.09 -24.58
N GLU A 160 17.64 -22.96 -24.89
CA GLU A 160 17.89 -22.19 -26.12
C GLU A 160 19.02 -21.17 -25.94
N GLY A 161 19.72 -21.17 -24.80
CA GLY A 161 20.83 -20.25 -24.49
C GLY A 161 20.38 -18.83 -24.17
N ARG A 162 19.07 -18.58 -24.03
CA ARG A 162 18.50 -17.26 -23.70
C ARG A 162 18.51 -17.04 -22.19
N PHE A 163 19.70 -16.90 -21.63
CA PHE A 163 19.91 -16.86 -20.18
C PHE A 163 19.20 -15.69 -19.50
N GLU A 164 19.19 -14.48 -20.08
CA GLU A 164 18.43 -13.35 -19.52
C GLU A 164 16.93 -13.66 -19.38
N SER A 165 16.32 -14.23 -20.42
CA SER A 165 14.90 -14.61 -20.41
C SER A 165 14.62 -15.72 -19.39
N ALA A 166 15.50 -16.71 -19.30
CA ALA A 166 15.39 -17.79 -18.31
C ALA A 166 15.42 -17.25 -16.88
N ILE A 167 16.39 -16.39 -16.58
CA ILE A 167 16.51 -15.71 -15.28
C ILE A 167 15.25 -14.91 -14.99
N SER A 168 14.73 -14.17 -15.97
CA SER A 168 13.51 -13.38 -15.80
C SER A 168 12.33 -14.24 -15.37
N TRP A 169 12.10 -15.40 -16.00
CA TRP A 169 11.00 -16.30 -15.62
C TRP A 169 11.13 -16.82 -14.19
N TRP A 170 12.32 -17.28 -13.79
CA TRP A 170 12.53 -17.81 -12.44
C TRP A 170 12.47 -16.72 -11.36
N GLN A 171 12.89 -15.49 -11.67
CA GLN A 171 12.70 -14.36 -10.77
C GLN A 171 11.23 -14.06 -10.47
N LYS A 172 10.31 -14.36 -11.41
CA LYS A 172 8.87 -14.21 -11.15
C LYS A 172 8.38 -15.14 -10.04
N ILE A 173 8.96 -16.33 -9.91
CA ILE A 173 8.67 -17.26 -8.81
C ILE A 173 9.16 -16.65 -7.49
N LEU A 174 10.40 -16.16 -7.49
CA LEU A 174 11.04 -15.58 -6.30
C LEU A 174 10.34 -14.31 -5.81
N ALA A 175 9.53 -13.66 -6.64
CA ALA A 175 8.72 -12.52 -6.26
C ALA A 175 7.59 -12.86 -5.26
N TYR A 176 7.19 -14.12 -5.16
CA TYR A 176 6.15 -14.59 -4.22
C TYR A 176 6.55 -15.82 -3.39
N ASP A 177 7.63 -16.52 -3.76
CA ASP A 177 8.28 -17.58 -2.97
C ASP A 177 9.80 -17.37 -2.99
N PRO A 178 10.34 -16.47 -2.14
CA PRO A 178 11.77 -16.21 -2.05
C PRO A 178 12.60 -17.44 -1.60
N SER A 179 11.94 -18.42 -0.96
CA SER A 179 12.54 -19.66 -0.49
C SER A 179 12.56 -20.78 -1.53
N ASN A 180 12.08 -20.53 -2.75
CA ASN A 180 12.04 -21.54 -3.79
C ASN A 180 13.45 -22.00 -4.22
N GLU A 181 13.93 -23.10 -3.65
CA GLU A 181 15.30 -23.57 -3.85
C GLU A 181 15.63 -23.83 -5.32
N GLU A 182 14.67 -24.37 -6.08
CA GLU A 182 14.85 -24.68 -7.50
C GLU A 182 15.03 -23.39 -8.32
N ALA A 183 14.16 -22.40 -8.15
CA ALA A 183 14.28 -21.12 -8.83
C ALA A 183 15.55 -20.36 -8.42
N VAL A 184 15.91 -20.34 -7.14
CA VAL A 184 17.17 -19.73 -6.63
C VAL A 184 18.39 -20.37 -7.32
N LYS A 185 18.46 -21.70 -7.33
CA LYS A 185 19.56 -22.44 -7.96
C LYS A 185 19.62 -22.21 -9.47
N SER A 186 18.47 -22.13 -10.12
CA SER A 186 18.36 -21.92 -11.56
C SER A 186 18.83 -20.52 -11.96
N VAL A 187 18.36 -19.47 -11.25
CA VAL A 187 18.83 -18.09 -11.43
C VAL A 187 20.35 -18.01 -11.25
N ARG A 188 20.89 -18.61 -10.18
CA ARG A 188 22.35 -18.62 -9.95
C ARG A 188 23.11 -19.24 -11.10
N THR A 189 22.70 -20.43 -11.54
CA THR A 189 23.35 -21.17 -12.62
C THR A 189 23.35 -20.39 -13.94
N ALA A 190 22.20 -19.87 -14.36
CA ALA A 190 22.10 -19.10 -15.60
C ALA A 190 22.85 -17.77 -15.51
N THR A 191 22.89 -17.11 -14.34
CA THR A 191 23.67 -15.88 -14.14
C THR A 191 25.16 -16.15 -14.36
N THR A 192 25.71 -17.22 -13.75
CA THR A 192 27.11 -17.60 -13.96
C THR A 192 27.42 -17.90 -15.43
N GLN A 193 26.52 -18.59 -16.13
CA GLN A 193 26.73 -18.89 -17.55
C GLN A 193 26.65 -17.64 -18.43
N LEU A 194 25.72 -16.73 -18.13
CA LEU A 194 25.60 -15.46 -18.83
C LEU A 194 26.86 -14.59 -18.65
N GLU A 195 27.39 -14.51 -17.43
CA GLU A 195 28.64 -13.80 -17.15
C GLU A 195 29.84 -14.40 -17.90
N ASN A 196 29.92 -15.74 -17.96
CA ASN A 196 30.97 -16.41 -18.70
C ASN A 196 30.86 -16.16 -20.21
N LEU A 197 29.65 -16.18 -20.76
CA LEU A 197 29.41 -15.87 -22.17
C LEU A 197 29.83 -14.44 -22.51
N LYS A 198 29.54 -13.47 -21.64
CA LYS A 198 29.94 -12.05 -21.81
C LYS A 198 31.46 -11.83 -21.83
N LYS A 199 32.24 -12.76 -21.26
CA LYS A 199 33.72 -12.71 -21.26
C LYS A 199 34.33 -13.27 -22.54
N ILE A 200 33.56 -13.97 -23.38
CA ILE A 200 34.04 -14.54 -24.64
C ILE A 200 33.91 -13.45 -25.72
N PRO A 201 35.00 -13.04 -26.38
CA PRO A 201 34.92 -12.07 -27.48
C PRO A 201 34.11 -12.64 -28.66
N PRO A 202 33.32 -11.83 -29.37
CA PRO A 202 32.53 -12.30 -30.50
C PRO A 202 33.45 -12.89 -31.58
N LYS A 203 33.08 -14.05 -32.13
CA LYS A 203 33.76 -14.61 -33.30
C LYS A 203 33.61 -13.63 -34.46
N LYS A 204 34.74 -13.17 -35.00
CA LYS A 204 34.82 -12.40 -36.25
C LYS A 204 34.43 -13.27 -37.44
#